data_AF-A0A849V262-F1
#
_entry.id   AF-A0A849V262-F1
#
_cell.length_a   1.000
_cell.length_b   1.000
_cell.length_c   1.000
_cell.angle_alpha   90.00
_cell.angle_beta   90.00
_cell.angle_gamma   90.00
#
_symmetry.space_group_name_H-M   'P 1'
#
loop_
_entity.id
_entity.type
_entity.pdbx_description
1 polymer ?
#
loop_
_entity_poly.entity_id
_entity_poly.type
_entity_poly.pdbx_seq_one_letter_code
_entity_poly.pdbx_strand_id
1 'polypeptide(L)' 'MQRTQIYLTDEEQAAIKNISIRSGTSQSALIRKAIDQFIALNTTGDKANKRLGAFGLWQDHENLPDLAEIRAEERFTE' A
#
# COMPACT_ATOMS: atom_id res chain seq x y z
N MET A 1 18.92 11.74 0.50
CA MET A 1 17.91 12.21 1.48
C MET A 1 18.30 13.59 1.97
N GLN A 2 17.33 14.46 2.21
CA GLN A 2 17.55 15.72 2.91
C GLN A 2 17.35 15.50 4.41
N ARG A 3 18.24 16.04 5.25
CA ARG A 3 18.11 15.96 6.71
C ARG A 3 17.10 17.03 7.16
N THR A 4 16.01 16.58 7.75
CA THR A 4 14.96 17.46 8.27
C THR A 4 14.85 17.27 9.78
N GLN A 5 14.84 18.37 10.52
CA GLN A 5 14.54 18.34 11.95
C GLN A 5 13.03 18.36 12.16
N ILE A 6 12.54 17.46 13.00
CA ILE A 6 11.13 17.39 13.40
C ILE A 6 11.07 17.48 14.92
N TYR A 7 10.03 18.13 15.43
CA TYR A 7 9.75 18.19 16.85
C TYR A 7 8.75 17.08 17.17
N LEU A 8 9.04 16.34 18.24
CA LEU A 8 8.21 15.27 18.75
C LEU A 8 7.99 15.52 20.23
N THR A 9 6.87 15.07 20.76
CA THR A 9 6.67 14.98 22.21
C THR A 9 7.56 13.87 22.79
N ASP A 10 7.80 13.94 24.11
CA ASP A 10 8.55 12.89 24.80
C ASP A 10 7.88 11.52 24.66
N GLU A 11 6.54 11.49 24.66
CA GLU A 11 5.75 10.27 24.48
C GLU A 11 5.93 9.67 23.08
N GLU A 12 5.88 10.50 22.03
CA GLU A 12 6.10 10.08 20.64
C GLU A 12 7.52 9.54 20.44
N GLN A 13 8.52 10.22 21.01
CA GLN A 13 9.91 9.78 20.94
C GLN A 13 10.11 8.43 21.64
N ALA A 14 9.52 8.25 22.82
CA ALA A 14 9.56 6.99 23.55
C ALA A 14 8.86 5.86 22.77
N ALA A 15 7.70 6.13 22.19
CA ALA A 15 6.95 5.17 21.37
C ALA A 15 7.75 4.74 20.13
N ILE A 16 8.30 5.70 19.38
CA ILE A 16 9.13 5.43 18.19
C ILE A 16 10.35 4.59 18.56
N LYS A 17 11.03 4.91 19.67
CA LYS A 17 12.16 4.13 20.16
C LYS A 17 11.76 2.69 20.46
N ASN A 18 10.67 2.49 21.20
CA ASN A 18 10.20 1.15 21.56
C ASN A 18 9.80 0.32 20.33
N ILE A 19 9.12 0.94 19.36
CA ILE A 19 8.75 0.28 18.10
C ILE A 19 10.02 -0.09 17.33
N SER A 20 10.98 0.83 17.21
CA SER A 20 12.23 0.61 16.47
C SER A 20 13.03 -0.59 17.00
N ILE A 21 13.07 -0.76 18.32
CA ILE A 21 13.72 -1.90 18.98
C ILE A 21 12.98 -3.20 18.64
N ARG A 22 11.64 -3.19 18.73
CA ARG A 22 10.81 -4.37 18.42
C ARG A 22 10.86 -4.77 16.95
N SER A 23 10.96 -3.80 16.04
CA SER A 23 10.98 -4.05 14.59
C SER A 23 12.38 -4.28 14.01
N GLY A 24 13.45 -4.07 14.80
CA GLY A 24 14.82 -4.18 14.33
C GLY A 24 15.19 -3.13 13.27
N THR A 25 14.48 -2.00 13.25
CA THR A 25 14.70 -0.92 12.27
C THR A 25 15.14 0.36 12.98
N SER A 26 15.79 1.28 12.26
CA SER A 26 16.13 2.57 12.83
C SER A 26 14.88 3.45 13.02
N GLN A 27 14.92 4.35 14.00
CA GLN A 27 13.85 5.34 14.21
C GLN A 27 13.62 6.19 12.94
N SER A 28 14.69 6.59 12.25
CA SER A 28 14.59 7.38 11.02
C SER A 28 13.95 6.60 9.87
N ALA A 29 14.14 5.27 9.81
CA ALA A 29 13.44 4.43 8.84
C ALA A 29 11.95 4.28 9.20
N LEU A 30 11.63 4.15 10.49
CA LEU A 30 10.25 4.07 10.97
C LEU A 30 9.46 5.36 10.70
N ILE A 31 10.04 6.52 11.05
CA ILE A 31 9.44 7.84 10.80
C ILE A 31 9.19 8.04 9.30
N ARG A 32 10.17 7.70 8.47
CA ARG A 32 10.00 7.80 7.00
C ARG A 32 8.87 6.92 6.50
N LYS A 33 8.82 5.65 6.92
CA LYS A 33 7.75 4.74 6.54
C LYS A 33 6.37 5.28 6.93
N ALA A 34 6.25 5.87 8.11
CA ALA A 34 5.00 6.48 8.56
C ALA A 34 4.61 7.68 7.67
N ILE A 35 5.56 8.54 7.33
CA ILE A 35 5.34 9.68 6.41
C ILE A 35 4.96 9.18 5.02
N ASP A 36 5.66 8.19 4.47
CA ASP A 36 5.38 7.62 3.15
C ASP A 36 3.96 7.03 3.10
N GLN A 37 3.55 6.31 4.14
CA GLN A 37 2.19 5.78 4.28
C GLN A 37 1.15 6.89 4.37
N PHE A 38 1.42 7.93 5.17
CA PHE A 38 0.53 9.08 5.30
C PHE A 38 0.36 9.82 3.97
N ILE A 39 1.44 10.07 3.23
CA ILE A 39 1.39 10.67 1.90
C ILE A 39 0.58 9.76 0.97
N ALA A 40 0.89 8.46 0.90
CA ALA A 40 0.19 7.52 0.04
C ALA A 40 -1.32 7.42 0.32
N LEU A 41 -1.74 7.62 1.57
CA LEU A 41 -3.14 7.67 1.99
C LEU A 41 -3.83 8.98 1.58
N ASN A 42 -3.11 10.09 1.53
CA ASN A 42 -3.69 11.41 1.23
C ASN A 42 -3.56 11.81 -0.25
N THR A 43 -2.63 11.21 -1.00
CA THR A 43 -2.52 11.38 -2.47
C THR A 43 -3.55 10.52 -3.23
N THR A 44 -4.43 9.80 -2.51
CA THR A 44 -5.42 8.84 -3.05
C THR A 44 -6.48 9.43 -3.98
N GLY A 45 -6.56 10.77 -4.14
CA GLY A 45 -7.34 11.38 -5.22
C GLY A 45 -7.00 10.81 -6.60
N ASP A 46 -5.76 10.35 -6.79
CA ASP A 46 -5.29 9.73 -8.01
C ASP A 46 -5.65 8.22 -8.12
N LYS A 47 -5.89 7.52 -7.01
CA LYS A 47 -6.29 6.09 -7.06
C LYS A 47 -7.70 5.92 -7.59
N ALA A 48 -8.63 6.82 -7.25
CA ALA A 48 -9.97 6.77 -7.82
C ALA A 48 -9.94 6.98 -9.34
N ASN A 49 -9.19 7.98 -9.81
CA ASN A 49 -8.98 8.23 -11.23
C ASN A 49 -8.25 7.09 -11.95
N LYS A 50 -7.23 6.48 -11.34
CA LYS A 50 -6.56 5.29 -11.88
C LYS A 50 -7.47 4.07 -11.96
N ARG A 51 -8.33 3.84 -10.96
CA ARG A 51 -9.33 2.76 -11.00
C ARG A 51 -10.39 3.02 -12.08
N LEU A 52 -10.85 4.26 -12.21
CA LEU A 52 -11.79 4.66 -13.27
C LEU A 52 -11.16 4.53 -14.65
N GLY A 53 -9.90 4.94 -14.82
CA GLY A 53 -9.15 4.76 -16.07
C GLY A 53 -8.85 3.28 -16.40
N ALA A 54 -8.85 2.41 -15.39
CA ALA A 54 -8.76 0.97 -15.59
C ALA A 54 -10.12 0.30 -15.86
N PHE A 55 -11.22 1.01 -15.63
CA PHE A 55 -12.56 0.51 -15.86
C PHE A 55 -12.79 0.36 -17.37
N GLY A 56 -13.10 -0.85 -17.83
CA GLY A 56 -13.31 -1.12 -19.26
C GLY A 56 -12.03 -1.45 -20.06
N LEU A 57 -10.83 -1.41 -19.47
CA LEU A 57 -9.59 -1.82 -20.16
C LEU A 57 -9.63 -3.27 -20.71
N TRP A 58 -10.43 -4.12 -20.08
CA TRP A 58 -10.58 -5.52 -20.44
C TRP A 58 -11.80 -5.78 -21.32
N GLN A 59 -12.58 -4.75 -21.66
CA GLN A 59 -13.82 -4.92 -22.43
C GLN A 59 -13.54 -5.26 -23.90
N ASP A 60 -12.46 -4.70 -24.47
CA ASP A 60 -12.09 -4.87 -25.88
C ASP A 60 -10.96 -5.90 -26.08
N HIS A 61 -10.67 -6.71 -25.07
CA HIS A 61 -9.58 -7.69 -25.14
C HIS A 61 -10.04 -8.95 -25.89
N GLU A 62 -9.55 -9.15 -27.12
CA GLU A 62 -9.98 -10.23 -28.02
C GLU A 62 -9.72 -11.65 -27.47
N ASN A 63 -8.77 -11.80 -26.54
CA ASN A 63 -8.39 -13.09 -25.95
C ASN A 63 -8.76 -13.19 -24.46
N LEU A 64 -9.99 -12.84 -24.09
CA LEU A 64 -10.49 -13.14 -22.75
C LEU A 64 -10.81 -14.63 -22.67
N PRO A 65 -10.26 -15.36 -21.67
CA PRO A 65 -10.61 -16.75 -21.47
C PRO A 65 -12.07 -16.89 -21.06
N ASP A 66 -12.68 -18.04 -21.35
CA ASP A 66 -14.04 -18.32 -20.90
C ASP A 66 -14.07 -18.42 -19.37
N LEU A 67 -14.67 -17.42 -18.74
CA LEU A 67 -14.79 -17.34 -17.29
C LEU A 67 -15.69 -18.43 -16.71
N ALA A 68 -16.56 -19.05 -17.52
CA ALA A 68 -17.38 -20.18 -17.10
C ALA A 68 -16.54 -21.45 -17.01
N GLU A 69 -15.64 -21.69 -17.97
CA GLU A 69 -14.70 -22.83 -17.95
C GLU A 69 -13.75 -22.74 -16.76
N ILE A 70 -13.12 -21.58 -16.54
CA ILE A 70 -12.21 -21.37 -15.39
C ILE A 70 -12.93 -21.63 -14.05
N ARG A 71 -14.18 -21.16 -13.90
CA ARG A 71 -14.95 -21.36 -12.66
C ARG A 71 -15.42 -22.80 -12.46
N ALA A 72 -15.50 -23.60 -13.53
CA ALA A 72 -15.84 -25.01 -13.44
C ALA A 72 -14.64 -25.85 -12.97
N GLU A 73 -13.41 -25.49 -13.38
CA GLU A 73 -12.18 -26.15 -12.95
C GLU A 73 -11.95 -26.02 -11.43
N GLU A 74 -12.17 -24.84 -10.85
CA GLU A 74 -11.99 -24.62 -9.39
C GLU A 74 -12.99 -25.41 -8.52
N ARG A 75 -14.08 -25.94 -9.09
CA ARG A 75 -15.12 -26.67 -8.35
C ARG A 75 -14.92 -28.19 -8.34
N PHE A 76 -13.95 -28.71 -9.09
CA PHE A 76 -13.63 -30.14 -9.11
C PHE A 76 -12.16 -30.36 -8.76
N THR A 77 -11.88 -30.31 -7.46
CA THR A 77 -10.73 -31.00 -6.85
C THR A 77 -11.25 -31.83 -5.68
N GLU A 78 -11.70 -33.05 -5.99
CA GLU A 78 -11.82 -34.17 -5.03
C GLU A 78 -10.96 -35.34 -5.53
#